data_AF-A0A2M7AQ47-F1
#
_entry.id   AF-A0A2M7AQ47-F1
#
_cell.length_a   1.000
_cell.length_b   1.000
_cell.length_c   1.000
_cell.angle_alpha   90.00
_cell.angle_beta   90.00
_cell.angle_gamma   90.00
#
_symmetry.space_group_name_H-M   'P 1'
#
loop_
_entity.id
_entity.type
_entity.pdbx_description
1 polymer ?
#
loop_
_entity_poly.entity_id
_entity_poly.type
_entity_poly.pdbx_seq_one_letter_code
_entity_poly.pdbx_strand_id
1 'polypeptide(L)'
;MENSFSFWKNLGLAIVFFTITPVAIGASLFSLISLPPKPAETKPSMTGVRVFTSLPSDFPSISGLAYASDGRVEIIRQYLKEYRSPLWPYAETIVSYADQYKIDFRLTTAIAQQESNLCKTIPPGTFNCWGWGIHSQGTLGFSSFEEGIKTVTMGLATSYFNQGYDTPEKIMTKYAPASNGSWAEGVTQFLSEME
;
A
#
# COMPACT_ATOMS: atom_id res chain seq x y z
N MET A 1 -43.33 -23.11 23.57
CA MET A 1 -42.27 -24.14 23.40
C MET A 1 -41.02 -23.60 22.69
N GLU A 2 -41.14 -22.63 21.79
CA GLU A 2 -40.05 -22.07 20.99
C GLU A 2 -38.91 -21.39 21.79
N ASN A 3 -39.24 -20.68 22.87
CA ASN A 3 -38.24 -19.97 23.69
C ASN A 3 -37.30 -20.88 24.50
N SER A 4 -37.75 -22.09 24.84
CA SER A 4 -36.90 -23.04 25.60
C SER A 4 -35.80 -23.61 24.71
N PHE A 5 -36.14 -23.96 23.46
CA PHE A 5 -35.19 -24.53 22.51
C PHE A 5 -34.04 -23.57 22.15
N SER A 6 -34.36 -22.27 21.96
CA SER A 6 -33.35 -21.23 21.71
C SER A 6 -32.38 -21.05 22.89
N PHE A 7 -32.90 -21.10 24.12
CA PHE A 7 -32.09 -20.98 25.34
C PHE A 7 -31.07 -22.11 25.48
N TRP A 8 -31.49 -23.37 25.32
CA TRP A 8 -30.59 -24.52 25.42
C TRP A 8 -29.54 -24.56 24.30
N LYS A 9 -29.89 -24.11 23.09
CA LYS A 9 -28.92 -23.96 21.99
C LYS A 9 -27.83 -22.93 22.35
N ASN A 10 -28.23 -21.75 22.84
CA ASN A 10 -27.29 -20.69 23.19
C ASN A 10 -26.43 -21.08 24.40
N LEU A 11 -27.00 -21.80 25.37
CA LEU A 11 -26.26 -22.34 26.51
C LEU A 11 -25.23 -23.39 26.07
N GLY A 12 -25.60 -24.28 25.14
CA GLY A 12 -24.67 -25.24 24.54
C GLY A 12 -23.49 -24.55 23.82
N LEU A 13 -23.78 -23.52 23.01
CA LEU A 13 -22.75 -22.74 22.33
C LEU A 13 -21.81 -22.01 23.31
N ALA A 14 -22.34 -21.47 24.40
CA ALA A 14 -21.54 -20.84 25.44
C ALA A 14 -20.60 -21.85 26.12
N ILE A 15 -21.08 -23.04 26.48
CA ILE A 15 -20.26 -24.09 27.11
C ILE A 15 -19.14 -24.54 26.17
N VAL A 16 -19.44 -24.72 24.88
CA VAL A 16 -18.43 -25.05 23.86
C VAL A 16 -17.39 -23.94 23.72
N PHE A 17 -17.81 -22.68 23.69
CA PHE A 17 -16.91 -21.54 23.60
C PHE A 17 -15.96 -21.45 24.81
N PHE A 18 -16.49 -21.60 26.03
CA PHE A 18 -15.68 -21.50 27.26
C PHE A 18 -14.80 -22.73 27.54
N THR A 19 -14.98 -23.84 26.80
CA THR A 19 -14.13 -25.03 26.93
C THR A 19 -13.07 -25.12 25.83
N ILE A 20 -13.43 -24.86 24.57
CA ILE A 20 -12.50 -24.99 23.44
C ILE A 20 -11.52 -23.82 23.40
N THR A 21 -11.98 -22.59 23.67
CA THR A 21 -11.16 -21.39 23.53
C THR A 21 -9.95 -21.37 24.48
N PRO A 22 -10.08 -21.69 25.79
CA PRO A 22 -8.91 -21.72 26.68
C PRO A 22 -7.91 -22.81 26.31
N VAL A 23 -8.38 -23.96 25.80
CA VAL A 23 -7.52 -25.07 25.37
C VAL A 23 -6.70 -24.67 24.15
N ALA A 24 -7.32 -24.02 23.16
CA ALA A 24 -6.63 -23.53 21.97
C ALA A 24 -5.55 -22.50 22.35
N ILE A 25 -5.88 -21.53 23.21
CA ILE A 25 -4.93 -20.53 23.70
C ILE A 25 -3.78 -21.19 24.46
N GLY A 26 -4.07 -22.15 25.34
CA GLY A 26 -3.06 -22.88 26.11
C GLY A 26 -2.11 -23.68 25.23
N ALA A 27 -2.62 -24.36 24.20
CA ALA A 27 -1.80 -25.11 23.26
C ALA A 27 -0.87 -24.19 22.44
N SER A 28 -1.38 -23.04 22.00
CA SER A 28 -0.56 -22.03 21.29
C SER A 28 0.55 -21.47 22.18
N LEU A 29 0.26 -21.14 23.45
CA LEU A 29 1.27 -20.65 24.40
C LEU A 29 2.31 -21.72 24.73
N PHE A 30 1.87 -22.97 24.93
CA PHE A 30 2.78 -24.09 25.18
C PHE A 30 3.72 -24.32 23.99
N SER A 31 3.22 -24.18 22.75
CA SER A 31 4.05 -24.28 21.54
C SER A 31 5.11 -23.18 21.47
N LEU A 32 4.82 -21.96 21.93
CA LEU A 32 5.81 -20.88 21.96
C LEU A 32 6.89 -21.12 23.02
N ILE A 33 6.51 -21.67 24.18
CA ILE A 33 7.43 -21.92 25.30
C ILE A 33 8.28 -23.17 25.05
N SER A 34 7.76 -24.16 24.32
CA SER A 34 8.41 -25.44 24.07
C SER A 34 9.40 -25.43 22.91
N LEU A 35 9.57 -24.30 22.21
CA LEU A 35 10.60 -24.17 21.19
C LEU A 35 11.98 -24.13 21.87
N PRO A 36 12.87 -25.11 21.61
CA PRO A 36 14.23 -25.04 22.13
C PRO A 36 14.94 -23.84 21.50
N PRO A 37 15.75 -23.09 22.27
CA PRO A 37 16.51 -21.98 21.71
C PRO A 37 17.43 -22.48 20.62
N LYS A 38 17.31 -21.90 19.42
CA LYS A 38 18.21 -22.16 18.30
C LYS A 38 19.63 -21.70 18.71
N PRO A 39 20.65 -22.57 18.69
CA PRO A 39 22.00 -22.16 19.08
C PRO A 39 22.50 -21.07 18.15
N ALA A 40 22.84 -19.91 18.70
CA ALA A 40 23.59 -18.89 17.99
C ALA A 40 25.06 -19.34 17.88
N GLU A 41 25.55 -19.51 16.66
CA GLU A 41 26.98 -19.73 16.42
C GLU A 41 27.79 -18.55 16.97
N THR A 42 28.59 -18.80 18.00
CA THR A 42 29.52 -17.82 18.57
C THR A 42 30.94 -18.34 18.38
N LYS A 43 31.79 -17.57 17.68
CA LYS A 43 33.24 -17.80 17.63
C LYS A 43 33.89 -17.35 18.95
N PRO A 44 34.97 -18.00 19.43
CA PRO A 44 35.52 -17.70 20.74
C PRO A 44 36.56 -16.58 20.68
N SER A 45 36.58 -15.73 21.70
CA SER A 45 37.79 -15.00 22.13
C SER A 45 37.77 -14.86 23.65
N MET A 46 38.92 -15.15 24.26
CA MET A 46 39.05 -15.45 25.69
C MET A 46 39.25 -14.22 26.59
N THR A 47 38.81 -14.41 27.84
CA THR A 47 39.35 -13.90 29.12
C THR A 47 39.16 -12.42 29.49
N GLY A 48 38.49 -12.21 30.64
CA GLY A 48 38.95 -11.23 31.63
C GLY A 48 37.87 -10.45 32.38
N VAL A 49 37.66 -10.85 33.65
CA VAL A 49 37.19 -10.03 34.79
C VAL A 49 35.68 -9.75 34.92
N ARG A 50 35.13 -10.18 36.06
CA ARG A 50 33.80 -9.84 36.57
C ARG A 50 33.87 -8.54 37.38
N VAL A 51 33.04 -7.55 37.06
CA VAL A 51 32.78 -6.38 37.91
C VAL A 51 31.26 -6.20 38.06
N PHE A 52 30.86 -5.87 39.28
CA PHE A 52 29.51 -5.91 39.84
C PHE A 52 28.49 -4.99 39.14
N THR A 53 27.30 -5.57 38.96
CA THR A 53 25.94 -4.98 39.07
C THR A 53 25.76 -3.49 38.74
N SER A 54 25.33 -3.21 37.52
CA SER A 54 24.27 -2.22 37.28
C SER A 54 23.03 -2.97 36.80
N LEU A 55 21.84 -2.52 37.19
CA LEU A 55 20.59 -2.98 36.57
C LEU A 55 20.75 -2.90 35.04
N PRO A 56 20.26 -3.89 34.26
CA PRO A 56 20.24 -3.74 32.82
C PRO A 56 19.29 -2.58 32.49
N SER A 57 19.84 -1.48 31.99
CA SER A 57 19.09 -0.40 31.35
C SER A 57 18.53 -0.81 29.99
N ASP A 58 18.89 -2.01 29.54
CA ASP A 58 18.51 -2.52 28.24
C ASP A 58 17.19 -3.28 28.37
N PHE A 59 16.10 -2.57 28.12
CA PHE A 59 14.94 -3.21 27.50
C PHE A 59 15.46 -3.93 26.25
N PRO A 60 15.00 -5.16 25.94
CA PRO A 60 15.29 -5.76 24.65
C PRO A 60 14.72 -4.85 23.56
N SER A 61 15.54 -3.92 23.08
CA SER A 61 15.27 -3.24 21.84
C SER A 61 15.48 -4.32 20.79
N ILE A 62 14.41 -4.67 20.09
CA ILE A 62 14.56 -5.36 18.82
C ILE A 62 15.28 -4.33 17.95
N SER A 63 16.61 -4.35 17.97
CA SER A 63 17.45 -3.74 16.93
C SER A 63 17.34 -4.60 15.67
N GLY A 64 16.11 -4.85 15.25
CA GLY A 64 15.86 -5.02 13.85
C GLY A 64 16.22 -3.66 13.26
N LEU A 65 17.17 -3.64 12.35
CA LEU A 65 17.14 -2.65 11.28
C LEU A 65 15.80 -2.87 10.57
N ALA A 66 14.71 -2.38 11.15
CA ALA A 66 13.58 -1.93 10.40
C ALA A 66 14.17 -0.78 9.58
N TYR A 67 14.76 -1.11 8.44
CA TYR A 67 14.66 -0.22 7.29
C TYR A 67 13.19 0.13 7.27
N ALA A 68 12.85 1.34 7.73
CA ALA A 68 11.49 1.81 7.70
C ALA A 68 11.12 1.79 6.23
N SER A 69 10.50 0.69 5.80
CA SER A 69 10.05 0.52 4.45
C SER A 69 9.01 1.62 4.26
N ASP A 70 9.23 2.46 3.25
CA ASP A 70 8.28 3.52 2.93
C ASP A 70 6.93 2.88 2.64
N GLY A 71 6.01 2.96 3.61
CA GLY A 71 4.71 2.32 3.55
C GLY A 71 3.90 2.77 2.33
N ARG A 72 4.17 3.97 1.81
CA ARG A 72 3.54 4.51 0.60
C ARG A 72 3.82 3.63 -0.62
N VAL A 73 5.06 3.16 -0.76
CA VAL A 73 5.45 2.26 -1.84
C VAL A 73 4.68 0.95 -1.73
N GLU A 74 4.51 0.43 -0.51
CA GLU A 74 3.76 -0.80 -0.30
C GLU A 74 2.26 -0.64 -0.54
N ILE A 75 1.66 0.49 -0.17
CA ILE A 75 0.26 0.83 -0.50
C ILE A 75 0.05 0.77 -2.02
N ILE A 76 0.87 1.49 -2.79
CA ILE A 76 0.77 1.49 -4.25
C ILE A 76 1.02 0.08 -4.81
N ARG A 77 2.03 -0.62 -4.30
CA ARG A 77 2.38 -1.97 -4.75
C ARG A 77 1.22 -2.94 -4.55
N GLN A 78 0.58 -2.94 -3.39
CA GLN A 78 -0.53 -3.84 -3.10
C GLN A 78 -1.77 -3.50 -3.93
N TYR A 79 -2.10 -2.21 -4.06
CA TYR A 79 -3.19 -1.76 -4.92
C TYR A 79 -2.99 -2.22 -6.37
N LEU A 80 -1.82 -1.94 -6.96
CA LEU A 80 -1.49 -2.37 -8.32
C LEU A 80 -1.50 -3.90 -8.48
N LYS A 81 -1.07 -4.63 -7.44
CA LYS A 81 -1.06 -6.11 -7.42
C LYS A 81 -2.47 -6.69 -7.44
N GLU A 82 -3.35 -6.15 -6.61
CA GLU A 82 -4.75 -6.58 -6.50
C GLU A 82 -5.47 -6.47 -7.84
N TYR A 83 -5.27 -5.34 -8.53
CA TYR A 83 -5.85 -5.10 -9.85
C TYR A 83 -5.09 -5.76 -11.01
N ARG A 84 -3.98 -6.47 -10.74
CA ARG A 84 -3.08 -7.11 -11.72
C ARG A 84 -2.58 -6.15 -12.79
N SER A 85 -2.18 -4.96 -12.37
CA SER A 85 -1.72 -3.91 -13.26
C SER A 85 -0.32 -4.20 -13.84
N PRO A 86 -0.06 -3.89 -15.13
CA PRO A 86 1.29 -3.80 -15.67
C PRO A 86 2.21 -2.81 -14.94
N LEU A 87 1.65 -1.83 -14.21
CA LEU A 87 2.44 -0.88 -13.40
C LEU A 87 2.97 -1.48 -12.10
N TRP A 88 2.54 -2.68 -11.70
CA TRP A 88 2.94 -3.28 -10.42
C TRP A 88 4.45 -3.21 -10.11
N PRO A 89 5.39 -3.44 -11.06
CA PRO A 89 6.82 -3.30 -10.81
C PRO A 89 7.29 -1.87 -10.52
N TYR A 90 6.48 -0.85 -10.84
CA TYR A 90 6.84 0.57 -10.84
C TYR A 90 6.31 1.33 -9.61
N ALA A 91 5.84 0.64 -8.56
CA ALA A 91 5.33 1.29 -7.35
C ALA A 91 6.33 2.27 -6.72
N GLU A 92 7.62 1.90 -6.67
CA GLU A 92 8.68 2.77 -6.16
C GLU A 92 8.93 3.96 -7.09
N THR A 93 8.88 3.76 -8.40
CA THR A 93 8.99 4.82 -9.42
C THR A 93 7.86 5.85 -9.27
N ILE A 94 6.63 5.39 -9.04
CA ILE A 94 5.47 6.26 -8.83
C ILE A 94 5.68 7.16 -7.60
N VAL A 95 6.04 6.57 -6.46
CA VAL A 95 6.23 7.33 -5.21
C VAL A 95 7.42 8.27 -5.31
N SER A 96 8.54 7.83 -5.88
CA SER A 96 9.75 8.65 -6.01
C SER A 96 9.54 9.88 -6.90
N TYR A 97 8.83 9.77 -8.02
CA TYR A 97 8.49 10.94 -8.83
C TYR A 97 7.47 11.84 -8.13
N ALA A 98 6.49 11.29 -7.42
CA ALA A 98 5.56 12.10 -6.64
C ALA A 98 6.27 12.93 -5.57
N ASP A 99 7.24 12.34 -4.87
CA ASP A 99 8.11 13.05 -3.92
C ASP A 99 8.94 14.14 -4.61
N GLN A 100 9.59 13.79 -5.73
CA GLN A 100 10.40 14.73 -6.50
C GLN A 100 9.60 15.96 -6.93
N TYR A 101 8.34 15.76 -7.34
CA TYR A 101 7.47 16.83 -7.83
C TYR A 101 6.50 17.37 -6.79
N LYS A 102 6.56 16.88 -5.55
CA LYS A 102 5.77 17.32 -4.39
C LYS A 102 4.26 17.28 -4.62
N ILE A 103 3.77 16.20 -5.22
CA ILE A 103 2.33 15.92 -5.35
C ILE A 103 1.95 14.66 -4.57
N ASP A 104 0.66 14.42 -4.37
CA ASP A 104 0.19 13.21 -3.70
C ASP A 104 0.65 11.94 -4.45
N PHE A 105 1.32 11.03 -3.75
CA PHE A 105 1.89 9.79 -4.30
C PHE A 105 0.84 8.83 -4.87
N ARG A 106 -0.42 8.99 -4.49
CA ARG A 106 -1.55 8.19 -4.97
C ARG A 106 -2.13 8.72 -6.28
N LEU A 107 -1.92 10.00 -6.59
CA LEU A 107 -2.66 10.71 -7.64
C LEU A 107 -2.46 10.11 -9.03
N THR A 108 -1.22 9.81 -9.42
CA THR A 108 -0.96 9.23 -10.76
C THR A 108 -1.50 7.81 -10.88
N THR A 109 -1.50 7.03 -9.80
CA THR A 109 -2.14 5.71 -9.75
C THR A 109 -3.66 5.82 -9.88
N ALA A 110 -4.29 6.75 -9.15
CA ALA A 110 -5.73 6.99 -9.20
C ALA A 110 -6.19 7.45 -10.60
N ILE A 111 -5.46 8.37 -11.24
CA ILE A 111 -5.74 8.79 -12.62
C ILE A 111 -5.57 7.61 -13.59
N ALA A 112 -4.53 6.79 -13.46
CA ALA A 112 -4.35 5.62 -14.33
C ALA A 112 -5.48 4.59 -14.17
N GLN A 113 -6.02 4.42 -12.96
CA GLN A 113 -7.20 3.58 -12.72
C GLN A 113 -8.42 4.13 -13.46
N GLN A 114 -8.68 5.43 -13.35
CA GLN A 114 -9.80 6.10 -14.02
C GLN A 114 -9.69 6.04 -15.56
N GLU A 115 -8.49 6.21 -16.11
CA GLU A 115 -8.27 6.39 -17.55
C GLU A 115 -8.14 5.06 -18.31
N SER A 116 -7.47 4.07 -17.72
CA SER A 116 -7.07 2.86 -18.43
C SER A 116 -7.21 1.58 -17.60
N ASN A 117 -7.87 1.67 -16.44
CA ASN A 117 -7.92 0.59 -15.47
C ASN A 117 -6.49 0.12 -15.15
N LEU A 118 -5.63 1.05 -14.76
CA LEU A 118 -4.22 0.84 -14.42
C LEU A 118 -3.41 0.18 -15.55
N CYS A 119 -3.43 0.79 -16.73
CA CYS A 119 -2.75 0.33 -17.95
C CYS A 119 -3.24 -1.00 -18.54
N LYS A 120 -4.35 -1.56 -18.06
CA LYS A 120 -4.92 -2.77 -18.66
C LYS A 120 -5.56 -2.49 -20.02
N THR A 121 -5.99 -1.25 -20.24
CA THR A 121 -6.66 -0.83 -21.49
C THR A 121 -5.99 0.43 -22.03
N ILE A 122 -4.94 0.24 -22.83
CA ILE A 122 -4.22 1.32 -23.52
C ILE A 122 -3.96 0.93 -24.98
N PRO A 123 -3.78 1.89 -25.91
CA PRO A 123 -3.30 1.57 -27.25
C PRO A 123 -1.94 0.85 -27.20
N PRO A 124 -1.75 -0.28 -27.91
CA PRO A 124 -0.53 -1.07 -27.83
C PRO A 124 0.74 -0.25 -28.13
N GLY A 125 1.79 -0.47 -27.33
CA GLY A 125 3.09 0.17 -27.53
C GLY A 125 3.18 1.65 -27.13
N THR A 126 2.10 2.25 -26.62
CA THR A 126 2.11 3.68 -26.21
C THR A 126 2.56 3.89 -24.78
N PHE A 127 2.42 2.89 -23.89
CA PHE A 127 2.68 3.03 -22.45
C PHE A 127 1.97 4.22 -21.77
N ASN A 128 0.92 4.76 -22.40
CA ASN A 128 0.20 5.94 -21.91
C ASN A 128 -1.07 5.53 -21.17
N CYS A 129 -0.93 5.35 -19.87
CA CYS A 129 -2.00 4.88 -18.99
C CYS A 129 -2.94 5.96 -18.49
N TRP A 130 -2.58 7.22 -18.72
CA TRP A 130 -3.28 8.37 -18.17
C TRP A 130 -4.08 9.12 -19.24
N GLY A 131 -4.04 8.69 -20.51
CA GLY A 131 -4.64 9.45 -21.60
C GLY A 131 -3.98 10.83 -21.78
N TRP A 132 -2.71 10.97 -21.38
CA TRP A 132 -2.03 12.26 -21.39
C TRP A 132 -1.71 12.71 -22.82
N GLY A 133 -1.96 13.98 -23.13
CA GLY A 133 -1.59 14.55 -24.44
C GLY A 133 -2.35 13.97 -25.63
N ILE A 134 -3.60 13.52 -25.45
CA ILE A 134 -4.47 13.10 -26.56
C ILE A 134 -4.95 14.33 -27.33
N HIS A 135 -4.77 14.33 -28.65
CA HIS A 135 -5.25 15.38 -29.54
C HIS A 135 -5.82 14.79 -30.84
N SER A 136 -6.48 15.62 -31.65
CA SER A 136 -7.12 15.18 -32.91
C SER A 136 -6.18 14.49 -33.91
N GLN A 137 -4.87 14.71 -33.79
CA GLN A 137 -3.83 14.11 -34.65
C GLN A 137 -3.27 12.79 -34.10
N GLY A 138 -3.73 12.31 -32.94
CA GLY A 138 -3.23 11.07 -32.32
C GLY A 138 -3.10 11.11 -30.80
N THR A 139 -2.69 9.98 -30.23
CA THR A 139 -2.38 9.82 -28.80
C THR A 139 -0.88 9.90 -28.60
N LEU A 140 -0.42 10.70 -27.64
CA LEU A 140 0.98 10.69 -27.24
C LEU A 140 1.36 9.30 -26.72
N GLY A 141 2.42 8.71 -27.27
CA GLY A 141 3.04 7.49 -26.74
C GLY A 141 4.36 7.82 -26.04
N PHE A 142 4.62 7.13 -24.94
CA PHE A 142 5.91 7.11 -24.26
C PHE A 142 6.74 5.92 -24.73
N SER A 143 8.05 5.97 -24.53
CA SER A 143 9.00 4.89 -24.78
C SER A 143 8.95 3.79 -23.72
N SER A 144 8.45 4.09 -22.50
CA SER A 144 8.33 3.16 -21.39
C SER A 144 7.31 3.64 -20.36
N PHE A 145 6.86 2.74 -19.47
CA PHE A 145 6.03 3.13 -18.32
C PHE A 145 6.74 4.13 -17.40
N GLU A 146 8.05 3.99 -17.17
CA GLU A 146 8.82 4.91 -16.33
C GLU A 146 8.82 6.34 -16.91
N GLU A 147 9.03 6.48 -18.23
CA GLU A 147 8.95 7.79 -18.89
C GLU A 147 7.54 8.39 -18.78
N GLY A 148 6.51 7.56 -18.96
CA GLY A 148 5.12 7.98 -18.79
C GLY A 148 4.82 8.47 -17.37
N ILE A 149 5.22 7.71 -16.35
CA ILE A 149 5.07 8.09 -14.93
C ILE A 149 5.76 9.44 -14.70
N LYS A 150 7.02 9.58 -15.10
CA LYS A 150 7.78 10.82 -14.93
C LYS A 150 7.09 12.01 -15.60
N THR A 151 6.73 11.85 -16.87
CA THR A 151 6.19 12.92 -17.70
C THR A 151 4.84 13.39 -17.19
N VAL A 152 3.95 12.46 -16.85
CA VAL A 152 2.62 12.79 -16.30
C VAL A 152 2.74 13.41 -14.93
N THR A 153 3.57 12.86 -14.03
CA THR A 153 3.79 13.41 -12.68
C THR A 153 4.32 14.85 -12.75
N MET A 154 5.35 15.08 -13.57
CA MET A 154 5.90 16.42 -13.82
C MET A 154 4.86 17.36 -14.43
N GLY A 155 4.07 16.87 -15.39
CA GLY A 155 3.02 17.62 -16.06
C GLY A 155 1.92 18.06 -15.08
N LEU A 156 1.46 17.17 -14.20
CA LEU A 156 0.51 17.50 -13.14
C LEU A 156 1.08 18.56 -12.19
N ALA A 157 2.31 18.38 -11.73
CA ALA A 157 2.93 19.37 -10.84
C ALA A 157 3.05 20.76 -11.49
N THR A 158 3.58 20.82 -12.71
CA THR A 158 3.92 22.09 -13.37
C THR A 158 2.75 22.77 -14.06
N SER A 159 1.84 22.01 -14.66
CA SER A 159 0.76 22.52 -15.51
C SER A 159 -0.60 22.53 -14.81
N TYR A 160 -0.72 21.91 -13.63
CA TYR A 160 -1.95 21.88 -12.84
C TYR A 160 -1.72 22.46 -11.44
N PHE A 161 -0.88 21.82 -10.62
CA PHE A 161 -0.68 22.24 -9.22
C PHE A 161 -0.11 23.65 -9.10
N ASN A 162 0.92 24.00 -9.88
CA ASN A 162 1.47 25.36 -9.91
C ASN A 162 0.47 26.45 -10.36
N GLN A 163 -0.67 26.05 -10.95
CA GLN A 163 -1.75 26.94 -11.37
C GLN A 163 -2.96 26.88 -10.43
N GLY A 164 -2.85 26.17 -9.30
CA GLY A 164 -3.92 26.03 -8.30
C GLY A 164 -4.94 24.94 -8.58
N TYR A 165 -4.70 24.05 -9.57
CA TYR A 165 -5.51 22.86 -9.82
C TYR A 165 -4.98 21.69 -9.00
N ASP A 166 -5.24 21.73 -7.70
CA ASP A 166 -4.69 20.84 -6.67
C ASP A 166 -5.70 19.82 -6.11
N THR A 167 -6.92 19.77 -6.66
CA THR A 167 -7.93 18.75 -6.33
C THR A 167 -8.43 18.05 -7.60
N PRO A 168 -8.96 16.82 -7.51
CA PRO A 168 -9.52 16.11 -8.66
C PRO A 168 -10.55 16.93 -9.45
N GLU A 169 -11.43 17.67 -8.77
CA GLU A 169 -12.44 18.53 -9.41
C GLU A 169 -11.80 19.64 -10.23
N LYS A 170 -10.76 20.29 -9.67
CA LYS A 170 -10.03 21.33 -10.38
C LYS A 170 -9.25 20.74 -11.54
N ILE A 171 -8.53 19.65 -11.35
CA ILE A 171 -7.76 18.98 -12.41
C ILE A 171 -8.68 18.61 -13.58
N MET A 172 -9.86 18.05 -13.30
CA MET A 172 -10.87 17.66 -14.28
C MET A 172 -11.22 18.79 -15.25
N THR A 173 -11.34 20.04 -14.77
CA THR A 173 -11.72 21.20 -15.61
C THR A 173 -10.79 21.41 -16.80
N LYS A 174 -9.55 20.93 -16.71
CA LYS A 174 -8.54 21.02 -17.77
C LYS A 174 -8.19 19.66 -18.37
N TYR A 175 -8.15 18.62 -17.55
CA TYR A 175 -7.75 17.28 -17.95
C TYR A 175 -8.85 16.57 -18.75
N ALA A 176 -10.10 16.67 -18.27
CA ALA A 176 -11.27 16.01 -18.82
C ALA A 176 -12.47 16.98 -18.86
N PRO A 177 -12.39 18.11 -19.59
CA PRO A 177 -13.40 19.18 -19.55
C PRO A 177 -14.79 18.75 -20.04
N ALA A 178 -14.88 17.68 -20.82
CA ALA A 178 -16.15 17.10 -21.28
C ALA A 178 -16.84 16.25 -20.19
N SER A 179 -16.13 15.90 -19.11
CA SER A 179 -16.70 15.21 -17.96
C SER A 179 -17.65 16.12 -17.21
N ASN A 180 -18.76 15.56 -16.74
CA ASN A 180 -19.77 16.26 -15.95
C ASN A 180 -19.57 16.10 -14.43
N GLY A 181 -18.39 15.66 -13.99
CA GLY A 181 -18.09 15.39 -12.57
C GLY A 181 -17.62 13.95 -12.32
N SER A 182 -18.10 13.00 -13.13
CA SER A 182 -17.82 11.57 -12.93
C SER A 182 -16.33 11.22 -12.94
N TRP A 183 -15.52 11.93 -13.72
CA TRP A 183 -14.07 11.74 -13.70
C TRP A 183 -13.45 12.10 -12.34
N ALA A 184 -13.83 13.25 -11.77
CA ALA A 184 -13.30 13.69 -10.48
C ALA A 184 -13.77 12.77 -9.35
N GLU A 185 -15.04 12.35 -9.39
CA GLU A 185 -15.61 11.37 -8.45
C GLU A 185 -14.83 10.04 -8.48
N GLY A 186 -14.53 9.52 -9.67
CA GLY A 186 -13.75 8.29 -9.83
C GLY A 186 -12.33 8.43 -9.29
N VAL A 187 -11.62 9.51 -9.63
CA VAL A 187 -10.27 9.76 -9.11
C VAL A 187 -10.29 9.88 -7.58
N THR A 188 -11.26 10.61 -7.01
CA THR A 188 -11.42 10.75 -5.56
C THR A 188 -11.71 9.41 -4.88
N GLN A 189 -12.54 8.55 -5.48
CA GLN A 189 -12.77 7.20 -4.99
C GLN A 189 -11.47 6.38 -4.98
N PHE A 190 -10.70 6.39 -6.06
CA PHE A 190 -9.47 5.59 -6.11
C PHE A 190 -8.38 6.12 -5.17
N LEU A 191 -8.37 7.44 -4.89
CA LEU A 191 -7.50 8.01 -3.85
C LEU A 191 -7.83 7.44 -2.47
N SER A 192 -9.12 7.29 -2.13
CA SER A 192 -9.56 6.78 -0.82
C SER A 192 -9.35 5.27 -0.66
N GLU A 193 -9.36 4.51 -1.77
CA GLU A 193 -8.99 3.09 -1.75
C GLU A 193 -7.50 2.85 -1.38
N MET A 194 -6.66 3.90 -1.45
CA MET A 194 -5.23 3.87 -1.13
C MET A 194 -4.88 4.64 0.16
N GLU A 195 -5.85 4.82 1.07
CA GLU A 195 -5.65 5.43 2.40
C GLU A 195 -5.19 4.46 3.49
#